data_AF-A0A2M8AIP3-F1
#
_entry.id   AF-A0A2M8AIP3-F1
#
_cell.length_a   1.000
_cell.length_b   1.000
_cell.length_c   1.000
_cell.angle_alpha   90.00
_cell.angle_beta   90.00
_cell.angle_gamma   90.00
#
_symmetry.space_group_name_H-M   'P 1'
#
loop_
_entity.id
_entity.type
_entity.pdbx_description
1 polymer ?
#
loop_
_entity_poly.entity_id
_entity_poly.type
_entity_poly.pdbx_seq_one_letter_code
_entity_poly.pdbx_strand_id
1 'polypeptide(L)'
;MSKKSILNKKSMAFLEAYLNNAAPTGYEWDGQKIWMDYLKPYVDTFITDTYGSAVGIINPKANYKVVIEGHADEISWYVNYISDNGLIYVIRNGGSDHQIAPSKIVNIHTKNGIVKGVFGWPAIHTRDKSKEEAPKPENIFIDCGCKTADEVAKLGIHVGCVITYPDEFHILNNDSFVCRALDNRMGGFMIAEVARLLHENKKTLPFGLYITNSVQEEIGLRGAEMITNTIKPNVAIVTDVTHDTTTPMIEQKVQGKVENGKGPVIAYAPAVQQKLRDLITETAENHNIPFQRSALSRATGTDTDAFAYSNGGVASALISLPLRYMHTTVEMVHRDDVENVIKLIYETLLNIKEGETFSYFK
;
A
#
# COMPACT_ATOMS: atom_id res chain seq x y z
N MET A 1 -7.09 -26.86 -12.79
CA MET A 1 -5.72 -26.99 -13.31
C MET A 1 -4.96 -25.75 -12.89
N SER A 2 -3.83 -25.89 -12.18
CA SER A 2 -2.98 -24.75 -11.80
C SER A 2 -2.62 -23.98 -13.06
N LYS A 3 -3.19 -22.77 -13.23
CA LYS A 3 -2.72 -21.84 -14.26
C LYS A 3 -1.26 -21.55 -13.95
N LYS A 4 -0.39 -21.60 -14.96
CA LYS A 4 1.01 -21.24 -14.80
C LYS A 4 1.08 -19.82 -14.22
N SER A 5 1.70 -19.67 -13.06
CA SER A 5 1.85 -18.37 -12.38
C SER A 5 2.55 -17.37 -13.28
N ILE A 6 2.08 -16.11 -13.26
CA ILE A 6 2.75 -14.99 -13.95
C ILE A 6 3.96 -14.44 -13.17
N LEU A 7 4.08 -14.80 -11.88
CA LEU A 7 5.16 -14.37 -11.00
C LEU A 7 6.35 -15.30 -11.18
N ASN A 8 7.44 -14.75 -11.73
CA ASN A 8 8.68 -15.49 -11.94
C ASN A 8 9.66 -15.29 -10.75
N LYS A 9 10.82 -15.95 -10.78
CA LYS A 9 11.83 -15.83 -9.72
C LYS A 9 12.31 -14.39 -9.50
N LYS A 10 12.43 -13.60 -10.57
CA LYS A 10 12.84 -12.20 -10.49
C LYS A 10 11.73 -11.35 -9.84
N SER A 11 10.47 -11.59 -10.20
CA SER A 11 9.32 -10.94 -9.54
C SER A 11 9.30 -11.23 -8.04
N MET A 12 9.48 -12.49 -7.63
CA MET A 12 9.47 -12.85 -6.21
C MET A 12 10.67 -12.27 -5.44
N ALA A 13 11.86 -12.26 -6.04
CA ALA A 13 13.04 -11.64 -5.42
C ALA A 13 12.87 -10.12 -5.26
N PHE A 14 12.23 -9.46 -6.25
CA PHE A 14 11.85 -8.06 -6.14
C PHE A 14 10.83 -7.83 -5.03
N LEU A 15 9.76 -8.62 -4.97
CA LEU A 15 8.72 -8.50 -3.94
C LEU A 15 9.33 -8.61 -2.52
N GLU A 16 10.17 -9.61 -2.30
CA GLU A 16 10.83 -9.84 -1.01
C GLU A 16 11.76 -8.69 -0.63
N ALA A 17 12.62 -8.24 -1.56
CA ALA A 17 13.51 -7.11 -1.32
C ALA A 17 12.75 -5.79 -1.10
N TYR A 18 11.65 -5.60 -1.83
CA TYR A 18 10.77 -4.46 -1.67
C TYR A 18 10.16 -4.51 -0.27
N LEU A 19 9.31 -5.50 0.04
CA LEU A 19 8.60 -5.59 1.33
C LEU A 19 9.52 -5.58 2.57
N ASN A 20 10.68 -6.25 2.51
CA ASN A 20 11.59 -6.32 3.66
C ASN A 20 12.33 -5.01 3.96
N ASN A 21 12.40 -4.08 2.99
CA ASN A 21 12.89 -2.73 3.26
C ASN A 21 11.89 -1.92 4.11
N ALA A 22 12.36 -0.95 4.89
CA ALA A 22 11.48 0.00 5.59
C ALA A 22 11.19 1.21 4.67
N ALA A 23 9.92 1.57 4.51
CA ALA A 23 9.48 2.74 3.75
C ALA A 23 8.38 3.51 4.50
N PRO A 24 8.58 3.90 5.77
CA PRO A 24 7.52 4.51 6.55
C PRO A 24 7.09 5.86 5.97
N THR A 25 5.84 6.25 6.21
CA THR A 25 5.29 7.53 5.72
C THR A 25 6.22 8.72 6.02
N GLY A 26 6.65 9.42 4.98
CA GLY A 26 7.63 10.51 4.97
C GLY A 26 9.10 10.10 4.79
N TYR A 27 9.38 8.79 4.68
CA TYR A 27 10.73 8.19 4.60
C TYR A 27 10.80 7.09 3.52
N GLU A 28 10.05 7.24 2.43
CA GLU A 28 9.80 6.21 1.42
C GLU A 28 10.97 6.03 0.44
N TRP A 29 11.93 6.95 0.42
CA TRP A 29 12.91 7.10 -0.67
C TRP A 29 13.75 5.85 -0.95
N ASP A 30 14.09 5.05 0.06
CA ASP A 30 14.88 3.82 -0.16
C ASP A 30 14.00 2.71 -0.76
N GLY A 31 12.72 2.64 -0.36
CA GLY A 31 11.73 1.80 -1.01
C GLY A 31 11.51 2.22 -2.48
N GLN A 32 11.39 3.52 -2.72
CA GLN A 32 11.23 4.07 -4.07
C GLN A 32 12.43 3.74 -4.98
N LYS A 33 13.66 3.81 -4.47
CA LYS A 33 14.86 3.41 -5.25
C LYS A 33 14.80 1.95 -5.67
N ILE A 34 14.45 1.04 -4.76
CA ILE A 34 14.31 -0.40 -5.08
C ILE A 34 13.24 -0.61 -6.16
N TRP A 35 12.12 0.10 -6.04
CA TRP A 35 11.02 0.04 -7.01
C TRP A 35 11.43 0.57 -8.38
N MET A 36 12.06 1.75 -8.44
CA MET A 36 12.54 2.36 -9.68
C MET A 36 13.60 1.50 -10.37
N ASP A 37 14.53 0.91 -9.61
CA ASP A 37 15.58 0.03 -10.14
C ASP A 37 14.97 -1.22 -10.79
N TYR A 38 13.93 -1.79 -10.19
CA TYR A 38 13.20 -2.92 -10.78
C TYR A 38 12.50 -2.53 -12.09
N LEU A 39 11.91 -1.33 -12.12
CA LEU A 39 11.07 -0.85 -13.22
C LEU A 39 11.88 -0.30 -14.41
N LYS A 40 13.13 0.10 -14.20
CA LYS A 40 14.04 0.70 -15.19
C LYS A 40 14.08 0.03 -16.57
N PRO A 41 14.12 -1.31 -16.72
CA PRO A 41 14.12 -1.94 -18.05
C PRO A 41 12.75 -1.92 -18.74
N TYR A 42 11.68 -1.51 -18.06
CA TYR A 42 10.29 -1.65 -18.53
C TYR A 42 9.62 -0.30 -18.86
N VAL A 43 10.29 0.83 -18.61
CA VAL A 43 9.76 2.18 -18.84
C VAL A 43 10.74 3.05 -19.63
N ASP A 44 10.24 4.09 -20.29
CA ASP A 44 11.05 4.98 -21.13
C ASP A 44 11.78 6.04 -20.31
N THR A 45 11.15 6.53 -19.24
CA THR A 45 11.71 7.55 -18.35
C THR A 45 11.06 7.49 -16.97
N PHE A 46 11.65 8.20 -16.02
CA PHE A 46 11.04 8.47 -14.72
C PHE A 46 10.83 9.97 -14.51
N ILE A 47 9.86 10.30 -13.67
CA ILE A 47 9.79 11.58 -12.96
C ILE A 47 9.61 11.30 -11.46
N THR A 48 9.98 12.27 -10.63
CA THR A 48 9.70 12.27 -9.20
C THR A 48 9.18 13.64 -8.78
N ASP A 49 8.45 13.71 -7.67
CA ASP A 49 8.10 14.99 -7.03
C ASP A 49 9.06 15.33 -5.87
N THR A 50 8.81 16.46 -5.20
CA THR A 50 9.65 16.95 -4.08
C THR A 50 9.58 16.05 -2.84
N TYR A 51 8.47 15.32 -2.66
CA TYR A 51 8.23 14.47 -1.50
C TYR A 51 8.58 13.01 -1.74
N GLY A 52 8.88 12.63 -2.97
CA GLY A 52 9.42 11.32 -3.33
C GLY A 52 8.44 10.38 -4.03
N SER A 53 7.27 10.84 -4.47
CA SER A 53 6.44 10.03 -5.37
C SER A 53 7.25 9.71 -6.63
N ALA A 54 7.32 8.44 -7.01
CA ALA A 54 8.05 8.00 -8.19
C ALA A 54 7.09 7.56 -9.29
N VAL A 55 7.37 7.98 -10.53
CA VAL A 55 6.53 7.65 -11.67
C VAL A 55 7.37 7.13 -12.82
N GLY A 56 7.19 5.86 -13.16
CA GLY A 56 7.71 5.28 -14.41
C GLY A 56 6.76 5.60 -15.56
N ILE A 57 7.29 6.06 -16.69
CA ILE A 57 6.47 6.51 -17.82
C ILE A 57 6.79 5.69 -19.07
N ILE A 58 5.74 5.15 -19.70
CA ILE A 58 5.78 4.57 -21.05
C ILE A 58 5.08 5.55 -21.99
N ASN A 59 5.70 5.83 -23.14
CA ASN A 59 5.21 6.77 -24.14
C ASN A 59 5.01 8.21 -23.59
N PRO A 60 6.07 8.87 -23.07
CA PRO A 60 5.95 10.14 -22.34
C PRO A 60 5.49 11.33 -23.19
N LYS A 61 5.53 11.21 -24.53
CA LYS A 61 5.16 12.29 -25.46
C LYS A 61 3.67 12.29 -25.82
N ALA A 62 2.92 11.26 -25.44
CA ALA A 62 1.49 11.20 -25.72
C ALA A 62 0.72 12.23 -24.89
N ASN A 63 -0.25 12.88 -25.53
CA ASN A 63 -1.09 13.90 -24.89
C ASN A 63 -2.12 13.29 -23.94
N TYR A 64 -2.67 12.13 -24.31
CA TYR A 64 -3.62 11.40 -23.49
C TYR A 64 -2.86 10.55 -22.47
N LYS A 65 -3.17 10.73 -21.18
CA LYS A 65 -2.42 10.17 -20.06
C LYS A 65 -3.30 9.27 -19.20
N VAL A 66 -2.86 8.03 -19.03
CA VAL A 66 -3.48 7.04 -18.17
C VAL A 66 -2.54 6.75 -17.02
N VAL A 67 -3.06 6.76 -15.79
CA VAL A 67 -2.32 6.41 -14.58
C VAL A 67 -2.75 5.02 -14.11
N ILE A 68 -1.77 4.22 -13.71
CA ILE A 68 -1.99 3.13 -12.76
C ILE A 68 -1.21 3.45 -11.49
N GLU A 69 -1.81 3.24 -10.33
CA GLU A 69 -1.25 3.77 -9.10
C GLU A 69 -1.45 2.83 -7.91
N GLY A 70 -0.47 2.81 -7.02
CA GLY A 70 -0.53 2.28 -5.65
C GLY A 70 0.51 3.02 -4.80
N HIS A 71 0.33 3.02 -3.48
CA HIS A 71 1.17 3.83 -2.59
C HIS A 71 2.38 3.05 -2.05
N ALA A 72 3.46 3.78 -1.78
CA ALA A 72 4.75 3.22 -1.39
C ALA A 72 4.97 3.18 0.12
N ASP A 73 4.22 4.01 0.86
CA ASP A 73 4.44 4.19 2.28
C ASP A 73 3.85 3.05 3.12
N GLU A 74 4.33 3.00 4.35
CA GLU A 74 3.79 2.13 5.39
C GLU A 74 3.59 2.91 6.68
N ILE A 75 2.59 2.49 7.45
CA ILE A 75 2.35 3.04 8.78
C ILE A 75 3.53 2.73 9.73
N SER A 76 3.74 3.63 10.67
CA SER A 76 4.85 3.55 11.63
C SER A 76 4.55 4.33 12.91
N TRP A 77 5.57 4.51 13.74
CA TRP A 77 5.53 5.38 14.91
C TRP A 77 6.66 6.40 14.89
N TYR A 78 6.46 7.51 15.58
CA TYR A 78 7.54 8.41 15.96
C TYR A 78 7.84 8.29 17.45
N VAL A 79 9.11 8.45 17.79
CA VAL A 79 9.52 8.81 19.15
C VAL A 79 8.91 10.18 19.47
N ASN A 80 8.03 10.24 20.47
CA ASN A 80 7.32 11.43 20.88
C ASN A 80 7.90 12.04 22.16
N TYR A 81 8.25 11.18 23.12
CA TYR A 81 8.79 11.60 24.41
C TYR A 81 9.75 10.54 24.96
N ILE A 82 10.84 10.99 25.58
CA ILE A 82 11.81 10.10 26.25
C ILE A 82 11.80 10.49 27.72
N SER A 83 11.48 9.55 28.59
CA SER A 83 11.38 9.80 30.03
C SER A 83 12.75 9.78 30.72
N ASP A 84 12.81 10.37 31.92
CA ASP A 84 14.03 10.40 32.74
C ASP A 84 14.57 9.00 33.10
N ASN A 85 13.70 7.98 33.13
CA ASN A 85 14.07 6.58 33.36
C ASN A 85 14.37 5.79 32.08
N GLY A 86 14.49 6.45 30.92
CA GLY A 86 14.93 5.85 29.67
C GLY A 86 13.86 5.11 28.86
N LEU A 87 12.57 5.29 29.18
CA LEU A 87 11.46 4.76 28.39
C LEU A 87 11.10 5.70 27.24
N ILE A 88 10.70 5.12 26.11
CA ILE A 88 10.39 5.84 24.88
C ILE A 88 8.89 5.78 24.63
N TYR A 89 8.21 6.91 24.69
CA TYR A 89 6.79 7.04 24.39
C TYR A 89 6.61 7.49 22.94
N VAL A 90 5.56 6.99 22.30
CA VAL A 90 5.37 7.09 20.86
C VAL A 90 4.12 7.85 20.47
N ILE A 91 4.10 8.35 19.25
CA ILE A 91 2.90 8.83 18.56
C ILE A 91 2.80 8.13 17.20
N ARG A 92 1.58 7.92 16.71
CA ARG A 92 1.36 7.25 15.42
C ARG A 92 1.83 8.10 14.25
N ASN A 93 2.35 7.44 13.23
CA ASN A 93 2.58 7.97 11.89
C ASN A 93 1.74 7.10 10.93
N GLY A 94 0.55 7.55 10.58
CA GLY A 94 -0.48 6.72 9.93
C GLY A 94 -1.29 5.84 10.90
N GLY A 95 -2.01 4.86 10.37
CA GLY A 95 -3.03 4.04 11.07
C GLY A 95 -2.55 2.95 12.03
N SER A 96 -1.32 3.00 12.57
CA SER A 96 -0.74 1.89 13.36
C SER A 96 -1.61 1.41 14.54
N ASP A 97 -1.92 0.10 14.57
CA ASP A 97 -2.71 -0.49 15.65
C ASP A 97 -1.89 -0.71 16.93
N HIS A 98 -2.12 0.17 17.90
CA HIS A 98 -1.60 0.07 19.26
C HIS A 98 -1.98 -1.21 20.03
N GLN A 99 -3.09 -1.89 19.71
CA GLN A 99 -3.53 -3.06 20.48
C GLN A 99 -2.58 -4.25 20.32
N ILE A 100 -1.92 -4.36 19.16
CA ILE A 100 -0.96 -5.43 18.87
C ILE A 100 0.48 -5.06 19.22
N ALA A 101 0.74 -3.81 19.61
CA ALA A 101 2.08 -3.31 19.87
C ALA A 101 2.77 -4.02 21.05
N PRO A 102 2.13 -4.21 22.22
CA PRO A 102 2.71 -4.96 23.32
C PRO A 102 3.33 -6.29 22.91
N SER A 103 4.50 -6.62 23.47
CA SER A 103 5.24 -7.85 23.15
C SER A 103 5.82 -7.92 21.73
N LYS A 104 5.88 -6.81 20.99
CA LYS A 104 6.58 -6.71 19.71
C LYS A 104 7.98 -6.12 19.85
N ILE A 105 8.88 -6.56 18.97
CA ILE A 105 10.19 -5.93 18.75
C ILE A 105 10.01 -4.81 17.73
N VAL A 106 10.82 -3.76 17.82
CA VAL A 106 10.84 -2.64 16.87
C VAL A 106 12.25 -2.29 16.41
N ASN A 107 12.32 -1.67 15.24
CA ASN A 107 13.48 -0.98 14.70
C ASN A 107 13.28 0.53 14.90
N ILE A 108 14.15 1.17 15.68
CA ILE A 108 14.22 2.62 15.80
C ILE A 108 15.30 3.11 14.84
N HIS A 109 14.90 3.93 13.88
CA HIS A 109 15.79 4.43 12.84
C HIS A 109 16.52 5.67 13.33
N THR A 110 17.85 5.57 13.44
CA THR A 110 18.72 6.68 13.85
C THR A 110 19.74 6.99 12.76
N LYS A 111 20.41 8.15 12.87
CA LYS A 111 21.53 8.50 11.98
C LYS A 111 22.71 7.51 12.04
N ASN A 112 22.83 6.74 13.13
CA ASN A 112 23.91 5.76 13.33
C ASN A 112 23.48 4.34 12.91
N GLY A 113 22.29 4.19 12.32
CA GLY A 113 21.69 2.91 11.99
C GLY A 113 20.55 2.52 12.92
N ILE A 114 20.12 1.27 12.81
CA ILE A 114 18.95 0.75 13.53
C ILE A 114 19.33 0.41 14.97
N VAL A 115 18.54 0.92 15.92
CA VAL A 115 18.54 0.49 17.32
C VAL A 115 17.31 -0.37 17.57
N LYS A 116 17.49 -1.55 18.18
CA LYS A 116 16.36 -2.42 18.54
C LYS A 116 15.71 -1.94 19.84
N GLY A 117 14.39 -2.04 19.89
CA GLY A 117 13.60 -1.83 21.11
C GLY A 117 12.51 -2.88 21.23
N VAL A 118 11.82 -2.90 22.37
CA VAL A 118 10.65 -3.75 22.59
C VAL A 118 9.49 -2.91 23.12
N PHE A 119 8.29 -3.14 22.61
CA PHE A 119 7.08 -2.61 23.21
C PHE A 119 6.80 -3.37 24.51
N GLY A 120 7.00 -2.68 25.63
CA GLY A 120 6.81 -3.22 26.97
C GLY A 120 5.35 -3.28 27.39
N TRP A 121 5.03 -4.21 28.28
CA TRP A 121 3.73 -4.27 28.94
C TRP A 121 3.84 -4.92 30.32
N PRO A 122 3.14 -4.42 31.36
CA PRO A 122 3.20 -5.00 32.69
C PRO A 122 2.80 -6.48 32.69
N ALA A 123 3.52 -7.29 33.46
CA ALA A 123 3.24 -8.72 33.57
C ALA A 123 1.84 -8.99 34.14
N ILE A 124 1.17 -10.03 33.65
CA ILE A 124 -0.22 -10.34 34.04
C ILE A 124 -0.43 -10.47 35.57
N HIS A 125 0.58 -10.92 36.30
CA HIS A 125 0.51 -11.12 37.76
C HIS A 125 0.74 -9.84 38.58
N THR A 126 1.17 -8.73 37.96
CA THR A 126 1.34 -7.42 38.63
C THR A 126 0.19 -6.46 38.34
N ARG A 127 -0.72 -6.81 37.44
CA ARG A 127 -1.86 -5.95 37.04
C ARG A 127 -3.04 -6.11 37.99
N ASP A 128 -3.75 -5.01 38.23
CA ASP A 128 -5.02 -5.04 38.96
C ASP A 128 -6.11 -5.62 38.06
N LYS A 129 -6.54 -6.85 38.35
CA LYS A 129 -7.59 -7.56 37.58
C LYS A 129 -8.96 -6.88 37.66
N SER A 130 -9.21 -6.07 38.68
CA SER A 130 -10.48 -5.34 38.81
C SER A 130 -10.54 -4.09 37.92
N LYS A 131 -9.38 -3.62 37.44
CA LYS A 131 -9.21 -2.43 36.60
C LYS A 131 -8.10 -2.65 35.57
N GLU A 132 -8.21 -3.72 34.80
CA GLU A 132 -7.19 -4.04 33.81
C GLU A 132 -7.23 -3.02 32.66
N GLU A 133 -6.17 -2.23 32.53
CA GLU A 133 -6.03 -1.31 31.42
C GLU A 133 -5.71 -2.07 30.13
N ALA A 134 -6.35 -1.66 29.04
CA ALA A 134 -5.96 -2.06 27.70
C ALA A 134 -4.77 -1.21 27.22
N PRO A 135 -3.97 -1.73 26.28
CA PRO A 135 -3.01 -0.91 25.54
C PRO A 135 -3.71 0.25 24.85
N LYS A 136 -3.13 1.44 24.98
CA LYS A 136 -3.58 2.71 24.38
C LYS A 136 -2.35 3.52 23.94
N PRO A 137 -2.45 4.40 22.93
CA PRO A 137 -1.32 5.22 22.50
C PRO A 137 -0.65 5.99 23.66
N GLU A 138 -1.42 6.43 24.64
CA GLU A 138 -0.93 7.16 25.81
C GLU A 138 -0.17 6.31 26.86
N ASN A 139 -0.31 4.98 26.86
CA ASN A 139 0.29 4.11 27.88
C ASN A 139 1.23 3.03 27.34
N ILE A 140 1.36 2.89 26.02
CA ILE A 140 2.40 2.06 25.41
C ILE A 140 3.74 2.79 25.38
N PHE A 141 4.83 2.02 25.53
CA PHE A 141 6.18 2.53 25.51
C PHE A 141 7.14 1.48 24.95
N ILE A 142 8.27 1.96 24.45
CA ILE A 142 9.39 1.15 23.98
C ILE A 142 10.52 1.22 25.01
N ASP A 143 11.13 0.07 25.26
CA ASP A 143 12.32 -0.08 26.10
C ASP A 143 13.49 -0.57 25.24
N CYS A 144 14.64 0.09 25.38
CA CYS A 144 15.92 -0.27 24.75
C CYS A 144 16.96 -0.78 25.76
N GLY A 145 16.55 -1.06 27.00
CA GLY A 145 17.42 -1.45 28.11
C GLY A 145 18.17 -0.26 28.75
N CYS A 146 17.78 0.97 28.43
CA CYS A 146 18.38 2.18 28.97
C CYS A 146 17.75 2.55 30.31
N LYS A 147 18.52 3.20 31.18
CA LYS A 147 18.08 3.63 32.52
C LYS A 147 17.86 5.13 32.64
N THR A 148 18.32 5.89 31.65
CA THR A 148 18.21 7.35 31.62
C THR A 148 17.95 7.87 30.22
N ALA A 149 17.38 9.06 30.10
CA ALA A 149 17.24 9.76 28.82
C ALA A 149 18.60 9.97 28.12
N ASP A 150 19.67 10.21 28.88
CA ASP A 150 21.02 10.37 28.34
C ASP A 150 21.56 9.08 27.71
N GLU A 151 21.27 7.92 28.29
CA GLU A 151 21.62 6.63 27.68
C GLU A 151 20.87 6.40 26.37
N VAL A 152 19.59 6.74 26.32
CA VAL A 152 18.80 6.69 25.07
C VAL A 152 19.39 7.62 24.01
N ALA A 153 19.73 8.86 24.39
CA ALA A 153 20.34 9.83 23.49
C ALA A 153 21.71 9.37 22.94
N LYS A 154 22.52 8.67 23.76
CA LYS A 154 23.80 8.07 23.33
C LYS A 154 23.62 6.98 22.27
N LEU A 155 22.47 6.31 22.22
CA LEU A 155 22.12 5.40 21.12
C LEU A 155 21.75 6.14 19.82
N GLY A 156 21.66 7.48 19.85
CA GLY A 156 21.27 8.32 18.72
C GLY A 156 19.76 8.51 18.59
N ILE A 157 18.98 7.98 19.53
CA ILE A 157 17.52 8.11 19.56
C ILE A 157 17.14 9.52 20.04
N HIS A 158 16.22 10.15 19.35
CA HIS A 158 15.68 11.48 19.67
C HIS A 158 14.21 11.57 19.26
N VAL A 159 13.50 12.60 19.77
CA VAL A 159 12.14 12.91 19.31
C VAL A 159 12.14 13.10 17.79
N GLY A 160 11.21 12.42 17.12
CA GLY A 160 11.13 12.39 15.66
C GLY A 160 11.85 11.21 15.00
N CYS A 161 12.61 10.38 15.73
CA CYS A 161 13.05 9.08 15.20
C CYS A 161 11.85 8.24 14.78
N VAL A 162 11.89 7.71 13.55
CA VAL A 162 10.87 6.78 13.05
C VAL A 162 11.10 5.40 13.61
N ILE A 163 10.02 4.67 13.83
CA ILE A 163 10.02 3.33 14.42
C ILE A 163 9.14 2.43 13.56
N THR A 164 9.71 1.33 13.10
CA THR A 164 8.99 0.30 12.32
C THR A 164 9.06 -1.06 13.00
N TYR A 165 8.15 -1.95 12.63
CA TYR A 165 8.26 -3.35 13.02
C TYR A 165 9.31 -4.06 12.14
N PRO A 166 10.03 -5.07 12.67
CA PRO A 166 11.05 -5.80 11.92
C PRO A 166 10.50 -7.01 11.16
N ASP A 167 9.19 -7.28 11.20
CA ASP A 167 8.56 -8.43 10.58
C ASP A 167 8.83 -8.44 9.05
N GLU A 168 9.15 -9.63 8.52
CA GLU A 168 9.60 -9.83 7.14
C GLU A 168 8.64 -10.74 6.35
N PHE A 169 8.75 -10.65 5.03
CA PHE A 169 7.95 -11.41 4.09
C PHE A 169 8.18 -12.92 4.23
N HIS A 170 7.09 -13.67 4.27
CA HIS A 170 7.11 -15.12 4.19
C HIS A 170 5.82 -15.64 3.56
N ILE A 171 5.82 -16.93 3.21
CA ILE A 171 4.69 -17.60 2.56
C ILE A 171 4.13 -18.66 3.49
N LEU A 172 2.87 -18.53 3.85
CA LEU A 172 2.10 -19.55 4.56
C LEU A 172 1.33 -20.43 3.56
N ASN A 173 1.30 -21.72 3.84
CA ASN A 173 0.53 -22.71 3.07
C ASN A 173 0.71 -22.63 1.52
N ASN A 174 1.91 -22.24 1.07
CA ASN A 174 2.32 -22.09 -0.34
C ASN A 174 1.73 -20.89 -1.12
N ASP A 175 0.58 -20.36 -0.72
CA ASP A 175 -0.18 -19.36 -1.49
C ASP A 175 -0.53 -18.09 -0.72
N SER A 176 -0.30 -18.06 0.59
CA SER A 176 -0.64 -16.91 1.43
C SER A 176 0.60 -16.08 1.69
N PHE A 177 0.65 -14.90 1.08
CA PHE A 177 1.74 -13.94 1.25
C PHE A 177 1.51 -13.16 2.52
N VAL A 178 2.49 -13.17 3.43
CA VAL A 178 2.42 -12.52 4.74
C VAL A 178 3.58 -11.56 4.92
N CYS A 179 3.30 -10.32 5.29
CA CYS A 179 4.30 -9.34 5.68
C CYS A 179 3.64 -8.19 6.47
N ARG A 180 4.45 -7.32 7.05
CA ARG A 180 4.02 -5.93 7.31
C ARG A 180 3.93 -5.17 5.98
N ALA A 181 3.14 -4.11 5.94
CA ALA A 181 3.09 -3.19 4.80
C ALA A 181 2.75 -3.85 3.45
N LEU A 182 1.93 -4.90 3.46
CA LEU A 182 1.29 -5.33 2.22
C LEU A 182 0.35 -4.22 1.72
N ASP A 183 -0.33 -3.56 2.66
CA ASP A 183 -0.90 -2.22 2.49
C ASP A 183 0.21 -1.17 2.40
N ASN A 184 0.42 -0.50 1.26
CA ASN A 184 -0.02 -0.87 -0.10
C ASN A 184 1.19 -1.15 -0.99
N ARG A 185 2.28 -1.63 -0.39
CA ARG A 185 3.47 -2.01 -1.16
C ARG A 185 3.19 -3.19 -2.08
N MET A 186 2.14 -3.97 -1.82
CA MET A 186 1.62 -4.92 -2.79
C MET A 186 1.02 -4.22 -4.03
N GLY A 187 0.34 -3.09 -3.89
CA GLY A 187 -0.10 -2.24 -5.01
C GLY A 187 1.06 -1.77 -5.87
N GLY A 188 2.09 -1.20 -5.25
CA GLY A 188 3.34 -0.81 -5.92
C GLY A 188 4.00 -1.98 -6.67
N PHE A 189 4.01 -3.18 -6.08
CA PHE A 189 4.47 -4.39 -6.76
C PHE A 189 3.59 -4.77 -7.97
N MET A 190 2.26 -4.74 -7.82
CA MET A 190 1.32 -5.14 -8.87
C MET A 190 1.42 -4.23 -10.09
N ILE A 191 1.48 -2.91 -9.91
CA ILE A 191 1.63 -1.98 -11.04
C ILE A 191 2.99 -2.11 -11.74
N ALA A 192 4.05 -2.48 -11.00
CA ALA A 192 5.35 -2.76 -11.59
C ALA A 192 5.34 -4.02 -12.46
N GLU A 193 4.63 -5.07 -12.01
CA GLU A 193 4.44 -6.28 -12.80
C GLU A 193 3.58 -6.05 -14.05
N VAL A 194 2.62 -5.13 -14.03
CA VAL A 194 1.89 -4.72 -15.23
C VAL A 194 2.86 -4.13 -16.27
N ALA A 195 3.76 -3.22 -15.87
CA ALA A 195 4.77 -2.66 -16.78
C ALA A 195 5.69 -3.74 -17.35
N ARG A 196 6.15 -4.68 -16.51
CA ARG A 196 6.94 -5.83 -16.97
C ARG A 196 6.21 -6.66 -18.02
N LEU A 197 4.94 -7.00 -17.77
CA LEU A 197 4.14 -7.80 -18.70
C LEU A 197 3.88 -7.08 -20.02
N LEU A 198 3.61 -5.77 -20.00
CA LEU A 198 3.49 -4.96 -21.21
C LEU A 198 4.77 -5.02 -22.05
N HIS A 199 5.93 -4.88 -21.40
CA HIS A 199 7.23 -4.95 -22.05
C HIS A 199 7.52 -6.35 -22.63
N GLU A 200 7.41 -7.40 -21.82
CA GLU A 200 7.70 -8.78 -22.25
C GLU A 200 6.76 -9.26 -23.36
N ASN A 201 5.50 -8.85 -23.31
CA ASN A 201 4.50 -9.16 -24.34
C ASN A 201 4.54 -8.18 -25.54
N LYS A 202 5.48 -7.23 -25.56
CA LYS A 202 5.71 -6.25 -26.63
C LYS A 202 4.43 -5.48 -27.00
N LYS A 203 3.66 -5.08 -26.00
CA LYS A 203 2.43 -4.31 -26.18
C LYS A 203 2.77 -2.84 -26.34
N THR A 204 2.12 -2.19 -27.30
CA THR A 204 2.18 -0.74 -27.51
C THR A 204 0.84 -0.15 -27.11
N LEU A 205 0.87 0.91 -26.30
CA LEU A 205 -0.33 1.61 -25.85
C LEU A 205 -0.53 2.90 -26.66
N PRO A 206 -1.76 3.26 -27.02
CA PRO A 206 -2.04 4.46 -27.80
C PRO A 206 -2.02 5.75 -26.96
N PHE A 207 -1.47 5.68 -25.75
CA PHE A 207 -1.45 6.75 -24.77
C PHE A 207 -0.17 6.70 -23.92
N GLY A 208 0.05 7.73 -23.12
CA GLY A 208 1.13 7.75 -22.13
C GLY A 208 0.67 7.03 -20.89
N LEU A 209 1.34 5.96 -20.51
CA LEU A 209 1.07 5.24 -19.26
C LEU A 209 2.02 5.72 -18.18
N TYR A 210 1.45 6.19 -17.07
CA TYR A 210 2.15 6.70 -15.90
C TYR A 210 1.95 5.71 -14.77
N ILE A 211 2.95 4.85 -14.56
CA ILE A 211 3.00 3.89 -13.45
C ILE A 211 3.47 4.66 -12.22
N THR A 212 2.55 4.95 -11.30
CA THR A 212 2.76 5.89 -10.20
C THR A 212 2.85 5.13 -8.88
N ASN A 213 3.94 5.29 -8.16
CA ASN A 213 4.11 4.80 -6.80
C ASN A 213 4.08 6.02 -5.86
N SER A 214 2.90 6.34 -5.32
CA SER A 214 2.68 7.56 -4.53
C SER A 214 3.32 7.44 -3.13
N VAL A 215 3.35 8.55 -2.38
CA VAL A 215 3.85 8.60 -1.00
C VAL A 215 2.81 9.24 -0.10
N GLN A 216 2.90 9.03 1.21
CA GLN A 216 2.03 9.68 2.20
C GLN A 216 0.53 9.47 1.98
N GLU A 217 0.12 8.28 1.54
CA GLU A 217 -1.31 7.92 1.46
C GLU A 217 -1.90 7.84 2.87
N GLU A 218 -1.18 7.17 3.79
CA GLU A 218 -1.64 6.77 5.13
C GLU A 218 -1.93 7.94 6.08
N ILE A 219 -1.62 9.17 5.66
CA ILE A 219 -1.89 10.42 6.38
C ILE A 219 -2.84 11.35 5.63
N GLY A 220 -3.50 10.86 4.59
CA GLY A 220 -4.53 11.56 3.84
C GLY A 220 -4.19 11.83 2.38
N LEU A 221 -3.72 10.81 1.65
CA LEU A 221 -3.67 10.78 0.17
C LEU A 221 -2.73 11.83 -0.46
N ARG A 222 -1.72 12.30 0.29
CA ARG A 222 -1.01 13.54 -0.03
C ARG A 222 -0.13 13.42 -1.26
N GLY A 223 0.55 12.29 -1.46
CA GLY A 223 1.32 12.03 -2.67
C GLY A 223 0.45 12.05 -3.92
N ALA A 224 -0.73 11.41 -3.88
CA ALA A 224 -1.66 11.46 -5.00
C ALA A 224 -2.17 12.89 -5.28
N GLU A 225 -2.53 13.66 -4.27
CA GLU A 225 -2.91 15.07 -4.44
C GLU A 225 -1.81 15.89 -5.14
N MET A 226 -0.54 15.66 -4.81
CA MET A 226 0.59 16.36 -5.43
C MET A 226 0.86 15.86 -6.86
N ILE A 227 0.87 14.54 -7.07
CA ILE A 227 1.25 13.95 -8.35
C ILE A 227 0.16 14.15 -9.41
N THR A 228 -1.12 14.20 -9.02
CA THR A 228 -2.23 14.51 -9.93
C THR A 228 -2.09 15.90 -10.55
N ASN A 229 -1.62 16.89 -9.79
CA ASN A 229 -1.35 18.24 -10.27
C ASN A 229 -0.16 18.29 -11.25
N THR A 230 0.80 17.40 -11.07
CA THR A 230 1.99 17.28 -11.94
C THR A 230 1.66 16.55 -13.24
N ILE A 231 1.01 15.39 -13.16
CA ILE A 231 0.69 14.55 -14.33
C ILE A 231 -0.47 15.15 -15.13
N LYS A 232 -1.51 15.64 -14.45
CA LYS A 232 -2.82 16.01 -15.03
C LYS A 232 -3.40 14.88 -15.88
N PRO A 233 -3.70 13.72 -15.28
CA PRO A 233 -4.13 12.54 -16.01
C PRO A 233 -5.54 12.68 -16.58
N ASN A 234 -5.84 11.91 -17.62
CA ASN A 234 -7.20 11.76 -18.15
C ASN A 234 -7.96 10.61 -17.48
N VAL A 235 -7.23 9.55 -17.15
CA VAL A 235 -7.76 8.33 -16.53
C VAL A 235 -6.81 7.89 -15.41
N ALA A 236 -7.36 7.39 -14.32
CA ALA A 236 -6.60 6.75 -13.25
C ALA A 236 -7.24 5.40 -12.85
N ILE A 237 -6.45 4.34 -12.84
CA ILE A 237 -6.82 3.05 -12.25
C ILE A 237 -5.94 2.88 -11.01
N VAL A 238 -6.53 3.11 -9.85
CA VAL A 238 -5.86 2.99 -8.56
C VAL A 238 -6.02 1.58 -8.05
N THR A 239 -4.97 1.03 -7.46
CA THR A 239 -5.01 -0.22 -6.73
C THR A 239 -4.59 0.00 -5.28
N ASP A 240 -5.39 -0.56 -4.40
CA ASP A 240 -5.16 -0.53 -2.96
C ASP A 240 -5.60 -1.85 -2.37
N VAL A 241 -5.44 -2.05 -1.08
CA VAL A 241 -6.00 -3.21 -0.39
C VAL A 241 -7.45 -2.96 0.03
N THR A 242 -8.14 -4.01 0.42
CA THR A 242 -9.46 -3.92 1.07
C THR A 242 -9.63 -5.09 2.03
N HIS A 243 -10.63 -5.03 2.90
CA HIS A 243 -10.75 -5.97 3.99
C HIS A 243 -11.33 -7.32 3.54
N ASP A 244 -10.64 -8.42 3.82
CA ASP A 244 -11.25 -9.75 3.85
C ASP A 244 -12.19 -9.86 5.06
N THR A 245 -13.48 -9.72 4.76
CA THR A 245 -14.59 -9.73 5.72
C THR A 245 -14.99 -11.13 6.22
N THR A 246 -14.28 -12.19 5.81
CA THR A 246 -14.39 -13.52 6.43
C THR A 246 -13.53 -13.66 7.69
N THR A 247 -12.72 -12.64 8.01
CA THR A 247 -12.00 -12.55 9.27
C THR A 247 -12.98 -12.54 10.46
N PRO A 248 -12.72 -13.33 11.53
CA PRO A 248 -13.58 -13.34 12.71
C PRO A 248 -13.83 -11.93 13.26
N MET A 249 -15.04 -11.69 13.77
CA MET A 249 -15.49 -10.41 14.34
C MET A 249 -15.76 -9.28 13.33
N ILE A 250 -15.61 -9.51 12.01
CA ILE A 250 -16.05 -8.56 10.97
C ILE A 250 -17.48 -8.91 10.53
N GLU A 251 -18.39 -7.94 10.62
CA GLU A 251 -19.79 -8.12 10.20
C GLU A 251 -19.98 -7.81 8.71
N GLN A 252 -20.19 -8.86 7.90
CA GLN A 252 -20.36 -8.77 6.45
C GLN A 252 -21.57 -7.94 6.01
N LYS A 253 -22.63 -7.87 6.83
CA LYS A 253 -23.80 -7.02 6.56
C LYS A 253 -23.46 -5.53 6.61
N VAL A 254 -22.40 -5.17 7.34
CA VAL A 254 -21.93 -3.79 7.51
C VAL A 254 -20.83 -3.48 6.52
N GLN A 255 -19.85 -4.37 6.35
CA GLN A 255 -18.64 -4.14 5.56
C GLN A 255 -18.72 -4.66 4.11
N GLY A 256 -19.80 -5.36 3.75
CA GLY A 256 -19.88 -6.12 2.49
C GLY A 256 -19.22 -7.50 2.62
N LYS A 257 -19.36 -8.33 1.58
CA LYS A 257 -18.70 -9.64 1.51
C LYS A 257 -17.53 -9.58 0.53
N VAL A 258 -16.34 -9.67 1.09
CA VAL A 258 -15.06 -9.85 0.39
C VAL A 258 -14.30 -10.98 1.06
N GLU A 259 -13.67 -11.83 0.25
CA GLU A 259 -12.94 -13.02 0.69
C GLU A 259 -11.62 -13.17 -0.11
N ASN A 260 -10.52 -13.49 0.58
CA ASN A 260 -9.26 -13.83 -0.06
C ASN A 260 -9.41 -15.09 -0.94
N GLY A 261 -8.71 -15.12 -2.08
CA GLY A 261 -8.74 -16.19 -3.07
C GLY A 261 -9.95 -16.16 -4.01
N LYS A 262 -10.81 -15.12 -3.93
CA LYS A 262 -11.98 -14.94 -4.80
C LYS A 262 -11.80 -13.87 -5.88
N GLY A 263 -10.58 -13.35 -6.02
CA GLY A 263 -10.20 -12.37 -7.04
C GLY A 263 -10.27 -10.91 -6.56
N PRO A 264 -9.84 -9.98 -7.43
CA PRO A 264 -9.82 -8.54 -7.16
C PRO A 264 -11.20 -8.00 -6.80
N VAL A 265 -11.25 -6.90 -6.06
CA VAL A 265 -12.49 -6.25 -5.65
C VAL A 265 -12.66 -4.95 -6.41
N ILE A 266 -13.72 -4.85 -7.20
CA ILE A 266 -14.02 -3.64 -7.96
C ILE A 266 -14.99 -2.78 -7.16
N ALA A 267 -14.60 -1.53 -6.89
CA ALA A 267 -15.39 -0.64 -6.05
C ALA A 267 -16.54 0.04 -6.81
N TYR A 268 -17.61 0.34 -6.07
CA TYR A 268 -18.70 1.23 -6.42
C TYR A 268 -18.69 2.36 -5.40
N ALA A 269 -18.35 3.57 -5.83
CA ALA A 269 -18.29 4.75 -4.96
C ALA A 269 -18.52 6.03 -5.78
N PRO A 270 -18.85 7.18 -5.15
CA PRO A 270 -18.94 8.46 -5.86
C PRO A 270 -17.66 8.86 -6.60
N ALA A 271 -16.48 8.49 -6.09
CA ALA A 271 -15.18 8.73 -6.74
C ALA A 271 -14.87 7.74 -7.89
N VAL A 272 -15.66 6.66 -8.03
CA VAL A 272 -15.48 5.65 -9.08
C VAL A 272 -16.35 5.99 -10.29
N GLN A 273 -15.71 6.28 -11.41
CA GLN A 273 -16.36 6.59 -12.68
C GLN A 273 -17.00 5.33 -13.27
N GLN A 274 -18.30 5.39 -13.57
CA GLN A 274 -19.07 4.18 -13.88
C GLN A 274 -18.69 3.53 -15.21
N LYS A 275 -18.45 4.30 -16.28
CA LYS A 275 -18.04 3.73 -17.58
C LYS A 275 -16.66 3.09 -17.53
N LEU A 276 -15.73 3.66 -16.76
CA LEU A 276 -14.41 3.06 -16.53
C LEU A 276 -14.53 1.79 -15.70
N ARG A 277 -15.33 1.82 -14.62
CA ARG A 277 -15.65 0.61 -13.85
C ARG A 277 -16.27 -0.47 -14.73
N ASP A 278 -17.22 -0.10 -15.59
CA ASP A 278 -17.89 -1.03 -16.49
C ASP A 278 -16.89 -1.65 -17.48
N LEU A 279 -15.99 -0.85 -18.06
CA LEU A 279 -14.88 -1.34 -18.89
C LEU A 279 -14.00 -2.36 -18.13
N ILE A 280 -13.69 -2.11 -16.85
CA ILE A 280 -12.94 -3.05 -16.00
C ILE A 280 -13.73 -4.35 -15.81
N THR A 281 -15.01 -4.27 -15.44
CA THR A 281 -15.83 -5.46 -15.21
C THR A 281 -16.04 -6.29 -16.48
N GLU A 282 -16.30 -5.63 -17.61
CA GLU A 282 -16.43 -6.28 -18.93
C GLU A 282 -15.10 -6.93 -19.33
N THR A 283 -13.97 -6.27 -19.06
CA THR A 283 -12.65 -6.85 -19.29
C THR A 283 -12.45 -8.13 -18.48
N ALA A 284 -12.81 -8.12 -17.19
CA ALA A 284 -12.72 -9.28 -16.32
C ALA A 284 -13.56 -10.45 -16.83
N GLU A 285 -14.80 -10.17 -17.23
CA GLU A 285 -15.74 -11.15 -17.79
C GLU A 285 -15.21 -11.75 -19.11
N ASN A 286 -14.77 -10.90 -20.04
CA ASN A 286 -14.23 -11.33 -21.34
C ASN A 286 -12.97 -12.19 -21.21
N HIS A 287 -12.14 -11.96 -20.19
CA HIS A 287 -10.90 -12.71 -19.95
C HIS A 287 -11.03 -13.82 -18.90
N ASN A 288 -12.25 -14.07 -18.39
CA ASN A 288 -12.51 -15.04 -17.33
C ASN A 288 -11.61 -14.83 -16.10
N ILE A 289 -11.45 -13.58 -15.68
CA ILE A 289 -10.75 -13.18 -14.46
C ILE A 289 -11.81 -13.12 -13.34
N PRO A 290 -11.69 -13.91 -12.26
CA PRO A 290 -12.63 -13.84 -11.15
C PRO A 290 -12.52 -12.49 -10.46
N PHE A 291 -13.63 -11.91 -10.01
CA PHE A 291 -13.63 -10.68 -9.25
C PHE A 291 -14.85 -10.58 -8.32
N GLN A 292 -14.74 -9.67 -7.36
CA GLN A 292 -15.72 -9.35 -6.35
C GLN A 292 -16.14 -7.88 -6.49
N ARG A 293 -17.21 -7.46 -5.81
CA ARG A 293 -17.69 -6.08 -5.83
C ARG A 293 -17.83 -5.56 -4.41
N SER A 294 -17.45 -4.31 -4.19
CA SER A 294 -17.65 -3.60 -2.92
C SER A 294 -18.30 -2.25 -3.15
N ALA A 295 -19.16 -1.82 -2.23
CA ALA A 295 -19.81 -0.52 -2.27
C ALA A 295 -19.28 0.36 -1.14
N LEU A 296 -18.83 1.57 -1.48
CA LEU A 296 -18.25 2.55 -0.56
C LEU A 296 -19.09 3.83 -0.64
N SER A 297 -19.59 4.30 0.51
CA SER A 297 -20.65 5.30 0.53
C SER A 297 -20.17 6.73 0.29
N ARG A 298 -19.21 7.23 1.10
CA ARG A 298 -18.83 8.66 1.13
C ARG A 298 -17.53 8.96 0.38
N ALA A 299 -16.57 8.07 0.51
CA ALA A 299 -15.22 8.16 -0.02
C ALA A 299 -14.73 6.72 -0.24
N THR A 300 -13.73 6.52 -1.09
CA THR A 300 -13.03 5.22 -1.11
C THR A 300 -12.09 5.08 0.07
N GLY A 301 -11.57 6.19 0.58
CA GLY A 301 -10.52 6.21 1.60
C GLY A 301 -9.18 5.76 1.02
N THR A 302 -8.97 5.99 -0.28
CA THR A 302 -7.75 5.62 -1.01
C THR A 302 -7.38 6.75 -1.97
N ASP A 303 -6.21 6.68 -2.59
CA ASP A 303 -5.74 7.66 -3.57
C ASP A 303 -6.71 7.85 -4.77
N THR A 304 -7.67 6.94 -4.97
CA THR A 304 -8.78 7.12 -5.94
C THR A 304 -9.54 8.42 -5.71
N ASP A 305 -9.76 8.81 -4.45
CA ASP A 305 -10.45 10.05 -4.12
C ASP A 305 -9.62 11.27 -4.59
N ALA A 306 -8.31 11.27 -4.34
CA ALA A 306 -7.40 12.34 -4.78
C ALA A 306 -7.35 12.46 -6.31
N PHE A 307 -7.26 11.33 -7.02
CA PHE A 307 -7.32 11.34 -8.49
C PHE A 307 -8.67 11.84 -9.00
N ALA A 308 -9.78 11.28 -8.53
CA ALA A 308 -11.13 11.55 -9.03
C ALA A 308 -11.49 13.04 -8.96
N TYR A 309 -11.16 13.71 -7.85
CA TYR A 309 -11.53 15.10 -7.60
C TYR A 309 -10.50 16.12 -8.10
N SER A 310 -9.36 15.66 -8.64
CA SER A 310 -8.34 16.55 -9.20
C SER A 310 -8.74 17.14 -10.55
N ASN A 311 -8.10 18.25 -10.94
CA ASN A 311 -8.09 18.78 -12.30
C ASN A 311 -9.47 18.98 -12.99
N GLY A 312 -10.53 19.19 -12.23
CA GLY A 312 -11.90 19.36 -12.76
C GLY A 312 -12.66 18.04 -12.98
N GLY A 313 -12.11 16.92 -12.53
CA GLY A 313 -12.69 15.58 -12.61
C GLY A 313 -11.85 14.67 -13.51
N VAL A 314 -11.24 13.64 -12.92
CA VAL A 314 -10.51 12.59 -13.64
C VAL A 314 -11.33 11.31 -13.61
N ALA A 315 -11.48 10.63 -14.75
CA ALA A 315 -12.12 9.32 -14.78
C ALA A 315 -11.28 8.31 -13.99
N SER A 316 -11.72 8.01 -12.77
CA SER A 316 -10.94 7.21 -11.81
C SER A 316 -11.71 5.95 -11.41
N ALA A 317 -11.00 4.85 -11.17
CA ALA A 317 -11.59 3.62 -10.67
C ALA A 317 -10.63 2.91 -9.72
N LEU A 318 -11.20 2.11 -8.81
CA LEU A 318 -10.47 1.38 -7.78
C LEU A 318 -10.61 -0.14 -8.00
N ILE A 319 -9.46 -0.81 -8.09
CA ILE A 319 -9.33 -2.27 -8.09
C ILE A 319 -8.55 -2.67 -6.84
N SER A 320 -9.24 -3.19 -5.84
CA SER A 320 -8.63 -3.54 -4.57
C SER A 320 -8.18 -5.00 -4.47
N LEU A 321 -7.14 -5.24 -3.68
CA LEU A 321 -6.66 -6.56 -3.27
C LEU A 321 -7.27 -6.94 -1.90
N PRO A 322 -8.03 -8.04 -1.80
CA PRO A 322 -8.46 -8.58 -0.51
C PRO A 322 -7.26 -8.87 0.42
N LEU A 323 -7.33 -8.34 1.64
CA LEU A 323 -6.28 -8.42 2.65
C LEU A 323 -6.89 -8.70 4.03
N ARG A 324 -6.24 -9.61 4.76
CA ARG A 324 -6.50 -9.86 6.19
C ARG A 324 -5.53 -9.10 7.06
N TYR A 325 -6.00 -8.69 8.24
CA TYR A 325 -5.19 -8.12 9.31
C TYR A 325 -4.51 -6.80 8.95
N MET A 326 -5.19 -5.97 8.15
CA MET A 326 -4.74 -4.64 7.73
C MET A 326 -4.22 -3.81 8.91
N HIS A 327 -3.14 -3.07 8.68
CA HIS A 327 -2.47 -2.20 9.65
C HIS A 327 -1.89 -2.95 10.86
N THR A 328 -1.52 -4.21 10.66
CA THR A 328 -0.78 -5.04 11.63
C THR A 328 0.52 -5.58 11.04
N THR A 329 1.33 -6.29 11.84
CA THR A 329 2.62 -6.83 11.35
C THR A 329 2.50 -8.12 10.54
N VAL A 330 1.28 -8.65 10.40
CA VAL A 330 0.99 -9.97 9.82
C VAL A 330 -0.11 -9.89 8.78
N GLU A 331 -0.14 -8.80 8.01
CA GLU A 331 -1.08 -8.69 6.89
C GLU A 331 -0.94 -9.88 5.95
N MET A 332 -2.07 -10.33 5.39
CA MET A 332 -2.08 -11.54 4.59
C MET A 332 -2.99 -11.42 3.37
N VAL A 333 -2.43 -11.71 2.20
CA VAL A 333 -3.12 -11.72 0.90
C VAL A 333 -2.94 -13.07 0.21
N HIS A 334 -3.89 -13.43 -0.64
CA HIS A 334 -3.79 -14.65 -1.45
C HIS A 334 -3.04 -14.38 -2.75
N ARG A 335 -2.06 -15.23 -3.09
CA ARG A 335 -1.22 -15.09 -4.30
C ARG A 335 -2.05 -14.98 -5.57
N ASP A 336 -3.10 -15.79 -5.72
CA ASP A 336 -3.93 -15.75 -6.93
C ASP A 336 -4.66 -14.41 -7.09
N ASP A 337 -5.03 -13.75 -5.99
CA ASP A 337 -5.68 -12.43 -6.06
C ASP A 337 -4.68 -11.39 -6.55
N VAL A 338 -3.44 -11.40 -6.03
CA VAL A 338 -2.33 -10.55 -6.52
C VAL A 338 -2.16 -10.72 -8.02
N GLU A 339 -2.07 -11.96 -8.49
CA GLU A 339 -1.93 -12.24 -9.92
C GLU A 339 -3.14 -11.79 -10.75
N ASN A 340 -4.34 -11.90 -10.21
CA ASN A 340 -5.56 -11.50 -10.91
C ASN A 340 -5.73 -9.98 -10.95
N VAL A 341 -5.28 -9.23 -9.94
CA VAL A 341 -5.23 -7.75 -9.99
C VAL A 341 -4.30 -7.31 -11.11
N ILE A 342 -3.09 -7.88 -11.18
CA ILE A 342 -2.11 -7.60 -12.24
C ILE A 342 -2.72 -7.88 -13.62
N LYS A 343 -3.34 -9.06 -13.79
CA LYS A 343 -3.99 -9.44 -15.07
C LYS A 343 -5.12 -8.48 -15.42
N LEU A 344 -5.95 -8.11 -14.44
CA LEU A 344 -7.10 -7.25 -14.68
C LEU A 344 -6.65 -5.85 -15.12
N ILE A 345 -5.71 -5.22 -14.42
CA ILE A 345 -5.16 -3.92 -14.82
C ILE A 345 -4.52 -4.01 -16.20
N TYR A 346 -3.68 -5.04 -16.44
CA TYR A 346 -3.03 -5.26 -17.73
C TYR A 346 -4.03 -5.36 -18.89
N GLU A 347 -5.05 -6.21 -18.79
CA GLU A 347 -6.04 -6.38 -19.86
C GLU A 347 -6.93 -5.13 -20.01
N THR A 348 -7.23 -4.42 -18.92
CA THR A 348 -8.01 -3.17 -19.00
C THR A 348 -7.24 -2.10 -19.76
N LEU A 349 -5.94 -1.94 -19.50
CA LEU A 349 -5.10 -0.99 -20.23
C LEU A 349 -5.09 -1.26 -21.74
N LEU A 350 -5.15 -2.53 -22.17
CA LEU A 350 -5.21 -2.89 -23.58
C LEU A 350 -6.56 -2.53 -24.24
N ASN A 351 -7.61 -2.32 -23.45
CA ASN A 351 -8.95 -1.96 -23.94
C ASN A 351 -9.23 -0.45 -23.92
N ILE A 352 -8.41 0.36 -23.23
CA ILE A 352 -8.56 1.82 -23.21
C ILE A 352 -8.12 2.42 -24.56
N LYS A 353 -8.94 3.32 -25.10
CA LYS A 353 -8.65 4.02 -26.36
C LYS A 353 -8.10 5.43 -26.11
N GLU A 354 -7.30 5.92 -27.04
CA GLU A 354 -6.86 7.32 -27.03
C GLU A 354 -8.06 8.27 -27.09
N GLY A 355 -8.07 9.30 -26.25
CA GLY A 355 -9.10 10.33 -26.24
C GLY A 355 -10.43 9.92 -25.60
N GLU A 356 -10.50 8.75 -24.97
CA GLU A 356 -11.71 8.27 -24.30
C GLU A 356 -12.05 9.12 -23.08
N THR A 357 -13.16 9.87 -23.12
CA THR A 357 -13.46 10.81 -22.02
C THR A 357 -14.17 10.14 -20.85
N PHE A 358 -14.72 8.93 -21.05
CA PHE A 358 -15.66 8.27 -20.16
C PHE A 358 -16.88 9.14 -19.77
N SER A 359 -17.13 10.27 -20.45
CA SER A 359 -18.24 11.18 -20.16
C SER A 359 -19.59 10.48 -20.33
N TYR A 360 -20.54 10.75 -19.43
CA TYR A 360 -21.92 10.28 -19.56
C TYR A 360 -22.65 10.93 -20.74
N PHE A 361 -22.22 12.14 -21.11
CA PHE A 361 -22.82 12.94 -22.17
C PHE A 361 -21.91 12.89 -23.41
N LYS A 362 -22.50 12.55 -24.55
CA LYS A 362 -21.84 12.56 -25.86
C LYS A 362 -22.19 13.84 -26.60
#